data_AF-A0A6I4XNJ8-F1
#
_entry.id   AF-A0A6I4XNJ8-F1
#
_cell.length_a   1.000
_cell.length_b   1.000
_cell.length_c   1.000
_cell.angle_alpha   90.00
_cell.angle_beta   90.00
_cell.angle_gamma   90.00
#
_symmetry.space_group_name_H-M   'P 1'
#
loop_
_entity.id
_entity.type
_entity.pdbx_description
1 polymer ?
#
loop_
_entity_poly.entity_id
_entity_poly.type
_entity_poly.pdbx_seq_one_letter_code
_entity_poly.pdbx_strand_id
1 'polypeptide(L)' 'AAYAFLKRLVKQFDEPKVVVTDKAPSITSAFKKLKEYGFYQGTEHRTIKYLNNLIEQDHRPVKRRNKFYRSLRTAS' A
#
# COMPACT_ATOMS: atom_id res chain seq x y z
N ALA A 1 7.63 -2.73 8.43
CA ALA A 1 7.41 -2.65 6.97
C ALA A 1 6.38 -1.58 6.59
N ALA A 2 5.10 -1.73 6.97
CA ALA A 2 4.03 -0.79 6.60
C ALA A 2 4.31 0.68 6.95
N TYR A 3 4.78 0.96 8.17
CA TYR A 3 5.13 2.32 8.61
C TYR A 3 6.17 2.98 7.69
N ALA A 4 7.28 2.29 7.43
CA ALA A 4 8.35 2.82 6.58
C ALA A 4 7.87 3.04 5.13
N PHE A 5 7.02 2.14 4.63
CA PHE A 5 6.43 2.25 3.30
C PHE A 5 5.53 3.49 3.18
N LEU A 6 4.55 3.64 4.07
CA LEU A 6 3.63 4.79 4.08
C LEU A 6 4.38 6.11 4.29
N LYS A 7 5.34 6.16 5.22
CA LYS A 7 6.20 7.34 5.41
C LYS A 7 6.97 7.71 4.14
N ARG A 8 7.48 6.72 3.40
CA ARG A 8 8.20 6.94 2.14
C ARG A 8 7.26 7.46 1.05
N LEU A 9 6.00 6.99 1.01
CA LEU A 9 5.01 7.47 0.03
C LEU A 9 4.74 8.97 0.20
N VAL A 10 4.47 9.44 1.43
CA VAL A 10 4.22 10.87 1.66
C VAL A 10 5.44 11.72 1.32
N LYS A 11 6.64 11.24 1.64
CA LYS A 11 7.87 11.96 1.27
C LYS A 11 8.10 12.08 -0.23
N GLN A 12 7.57 11.15 -1.01
CA GLN A 12 7.80 11.09 -2.46
C GLN A 12 6.69 11.77 -3.27
N PHE A 13 5.45 11.68 -2.80
CA PHE A 13 4.25 12.09 -3.55
C PHE A 13 3.38 13.12 -2.80
N ASP A 14 3.92 13.70 -1.73
CA ASP A 14 3.20 14.55 -0.79
C ASP A 14 2.00 13.85 -0.11
N GLU A 15 1.26 14.60 0.71
CA GLU A 15 0.11 14.06 1.41
C GLU A 15 -1.09 13.86 0.46
N PRO A 16 -1.58 12.62 0.28
CA PRO A 16 -2.75 12.37 -0.55
C PRO A 16 -4.03 12.81 0.16
N LYS A 17 -5.05 13.21 -0.62
CA LYS A 17 -6.39 13.51 -0.05
C LYS A 17 -7.09 12.26 0.50
N VAL A 18 -6.91 11.12 -0.17
CA VAL A 18 -7.57 9.85 0.19
C VAL A 18 -6.57 8.71 0.07
N VAL A 19 -6.53 7.84 1.08
CA VAL A 19 -5.77 6.59 1.09
C VAL A 19 -6.73 5.42 1.23
N VAL A 20 -6.60 4.46 0.31
CA VAL A 20 -7.39 3.22 0.31
C VAL A 20 -6.47 2.06 0.66
N THR A 21 -6.84 1.29 1.68
CA THR A 21 -6.09 0.08 2.04
C THR A 21 -7.01 -1.09 2.38
N ASP A 22 -6.42 -2.29 2.44
CA ASP A 22 -7.07 -3.43 3.06
C ASP A 22 -7.27 -3.22 4.57
N LYS A 23 -7.97 -4.18 5.19
CA LYS A 23 -8.25 -4.18 6.64
C LYS A 23 -7.12 -4.83 7.45
N ALA A 24 -5.89 -4.90 6.93
CA ALA A 24 -4.79 -5.55 7.64
C ALA A 24 -4.44 -4.76 8.93
N PRO A 25 -4.32 -5.43 10.10
CA PRO A 25 -3.98 -4.77 11.36
C PRO A 25 -2.66 -4.00 11.32
N SER A 26 -1.68 -4.49 10.56
CA SER A 26 -0.37 -3.87 10.39
C SER A 26 -0.43 -2.51 9.69
N ILE A 27 -1.35 -2.34 8.73
CA ILE A 27 -1.58 -1.08 8.02
C ILE A 27 -2.30 -0.10 8.94
N THR A 28 -3.37 -0.52 9.61
CA THR A 28 -4.12 0.32 10.55
C THR A 28 -3.22 0.82 11.68
N SER A 29 -2.41 -0.05 12.28
CA SER A 29 -1.46 0.33 13.34
C SER A 29 -0.41 1.33 12.83
N ALA A 30 0.17 1.08 11.65
CA ALA A 30 1.15 1.98 11.06
C ALA A 30 0.56 3.34 10.71
N PHE A 31 -0.66 3.38 10.17
CA PHE A 31 -1.35 4.60 9.78
C PHE A 31 -1.71 5.46 11.00
N LYS A 32 -2.23 4.85 12.07
CA LYS A 32 -2.46 5.53 13.36
C LYS A 32 -1.18 6.17 13.91
N LYS A 33 -0.09 5.39 13.95
CA LYS A 33 1.22 5.90 14.37
C LYS A 33 1.68 7.06 13.48
N LEU A 34 1.47 7.00 12.17
CA LEU A 34 1.87 8.10 11.28
C LEU A 34 1.05 9.37 11.51
N LYS A 35 -0.24 9.24 11.83
CA LYS A 35 -1.08 10.36 12.26
C LYS A 35 -0.58 11.02 13.55
N GLU A 36 -0.14 10.24 14.53
CA GLU A 36 0.45 10.80 15.77
C GLU A 36 1.73 11.60 15.51
N TYR A 37 2.51 11.22 14.49
CA TYR A 37 3.75 11.91 14.10
C TYR A 37 3.53 13.05 13.10
N GLY A 38 2.28 13.48 12.87
CA GLY A 38 1.96 14.63 12.01
C GLY A 38 1.86 14.32 10.52
N PHE A 39 1.90 13.05 10.11
CA PHE A 39 1.64 12.66 8.71
C PHE A 39 0.15 12.36 8.51
N TYR A 40 -0.37 12.51 7.28
CA TYR A 40 -1.73 12.12 6.92
C TYR A 40 -2.84 12.83 7.73
N GLN A 41 -2.63 14.09 8.15
CA GLN A 41 -3.59 14.85 8.97
C GLN A 41 -4.89 15.17 8.22
N GLY A 42 -4.78 15.54 6.95
CA GLY A 42 -5.90 15.85 6.05
C GLY A 42 -6.34 14.66 5.20
N THR A 43 -5.76 13.48 5.42
CA THR A 43 -6.02 12.29 4.61
C THR A 43 -7.21 11.49 5.13
N GLU A 44 -8.18 11.26 4.26
CA GLU A 44 -9.27 10.32 4.49
C GLU A 44 -8.79 8.88 4.27
N HIS A 45 -8.98 8.00 5.27
CA HIS A 45 -8.61 6.59 5.17
C HIS A 45 -9.84 5.72 4.92
N ARG A 46 -9.88 5.05 3.77
CA ARG A 46 -10.99 4.18 3.35
C ARG A 46 -10.57 2.72 3.31
N THR A 47 -11.46 1.84 3.78
CA THR A 47 -11.28 0.38 3.76
C THR A 47 -12.45 -0.32 3.06
N ILE A 48 -12.71 0.09 1.80
CA ILE A 48 -13.85 -0.36 1.00
C ILE A 48 -13.44 -1.58 0.17
N LYS A 49 -14.17 -2.70 0.29
CA LYS A 49 -13.89 -3.95 -0.42
C LYS A 49 -13.81 -3.75 -1.94
N TYR A 50 -14.74 -2.99 -2.53
CA TYR A 50 -14.73 -2.72 -3.96
C TYR A 50 -13.47 -1.99 -4.43
N LEU A 51 -13.05 -0.95 -3.72
CA LEU A 51 -11.83 -0.21 -4.07
C LEU A 51 -10.57 -1.06 -3.87
N ASN A 52 -10.55 -1.91 -2.84
CA ASN A 52 -9.46 -2.87 -2.64
C ASN A 52 -9.39 -3.88 -3.79
N ASN A 53 -10.53 -4.38 -4.27
CA ASN A 53 -10.57 -5.28 -5.43
C ASN A 53 -10.01 -4.60 -6.70
N LEU A 54 -10.26 -3.31 -6.92
CA LEU A 54 -9.70 -2.58 -8.06
C LEU A 54 -8.17 -2.51 -7.99
N ILE A 55 -7.61 -2.19 -6.81
CA ILE A 55 -6.16 -2.17 -6.59
C ILE A 55 -5.55 -3.58 -6.77
N GLU A 56 -6.24 -4.61 -6.27
CA GLU A 56 -5.80 -6.00 -6.46
C GLU A 56 -5.80 -6.44 -7.94
N GLN A 57 -6.74 -5.94 -8.74
CA GLN A 57 -6.77 -6.15 -10.18
C GLN A 57 -5.62 -5.43 -10.87
N ASP A 58 -5.34 -4.18 -10.50
CA ASP A 58 -4.22 -3.41 -11.04
C ASP A 58 -2.86 -4.08 -10.76
N HIS A 59 -2.74 -4.81 -9.65
CA HIS A 59 -1.54 -5.60 -9.34
C HIS A 59 -1.32 -6.83 -10.26
N ARG A 60 -2.28 -7.23 -11.10
CA ARG A 60 -2.18 -8.45 -11.94
C ARG A 60 -0.96 -8.46 -12.86
N PRO A 61 -0.65 -7.40 -13.63
CA PRO A 61 0.51 -7.39 -14.53
C PRO A 61 1.82 -7.52 -13.76
N VAL A 62 1.94 -6.81 -12.62
CA VAL A 62 3.13 -6.87 -11.75
C VAL A 62 3.32 -8.27 -11.18
N LYS A 63 2.25 -8.91 -10.70
CA LYS A 63 2.28 -10.29 -10.20
C LYS A 63 2.68 -11.28 -11.29
N ARG A 64 2.14 -11.17 -12.51
CA ARG A 64 2.52 -12.03 -13.65
C ARG A 64 4.01 -11.90 -13.97
N ARG A 65 4.51 -10.67 -14.07
CA ARG A 65 5.92 -10.40 -14.34
C ARG A 65 6.84 -10.93 -13.24
N ASN A 66 6.46 -10.77 -11.97
CA ASN A 66 7.22 -11.34 -10.86
C ASN A 66 7.27 -12.88 -10.93
N LYS A 67 6.14 -13.53 -11.23
CA LYS A 67 6.09 -14.99 -11.44
C LYS A 67 7.03 -15.46 -12.55
N PHE A 68 7.06 -14.74 -13.68
CA PHE A 68 7.97 -15.02 -14.78
C PHE A 68 9.45 -14.89 -14.39
N TYR A 69 9.84 -13.81 -13.71
CA TYR A 69 11.23 -13.67 -13.26
C TYR A 69 11.63 -14.71 -12.22
N ARG A 70 10.69 -15.16 -11.39
CA ARG A 70 10.93 -16.25 -10.45
C ARG A 70 11.18 -17.56 -11.17
N SER A 71 10.40 -17.91 -12.20
CA SER A 71 10.61 -19.15 -12.95
C SER A 71 11.97 -19.19 -13.67
N LEU A 72 12.44 -18.04 -14.17
CA LEU A 72 13.77 -17.95 -14.77
C LEU A 72 14.92 -18.18 -13.77
N ARG A 73 14.74 -17.77 -12.51
CA ARG A 73 15.76 -17.94 -11.47
C ARG A 73 15.83 -19.37 -10.91
N THR A 74 14.77 -20.14 -11.06
CA THR A 74 14.68 -21.52 -10.54
C THR A 74 14.81 -22.57 -11.63
N ALA A 75 15.02 -22.18 -12.89
CA ALA A 75 15.20 -23.08 -14.03
C ALA A 75 16.66 -23.52 -14.23
N SER A 76 17.50 -23.41 -13.20
CA SER A 76 18.89 -23.90 -13.16
C SER A 76 18.96 -25.36 -12.73
#